data_AF-A0A8S9DZ18-F1
#
_entry.id   AF-A0A8S9DZ18-F1
#
_cell.length_a   1.000
_cell.length_b   1.000
_cell.length_c   1.000
_cell.angle_alpha   90.00
_cell.angle_beta   90.00
_cell.angle_gamma   90.00
#
_symmetry.space_group_name_H-M   'P 1'
#
loop_
_entity.id
_entity.type
_entity.pdbx_description
1 polymer ?
#
loop_
_entity_poly.entity_id
_entity_poly.type
_entity_poly.pdbx_seq_one_letter_code
_entity_poly.pdbx_strand_id
1 'polypeptide(L)'
;MVVSNTLATGTLLALVLVVGMVPSNPAHAASAQEIDIKVDATIDRFYTSVSGGKDFVSKAKGILVLPSVIKAGFGIGGEYGEGALRIAGKTVDYYSTAAASIGR
;
A
#
# COMPACT_ATOMS: atom_id res chain seq x y z
N MET A 1 17.37 -60.18 -44.49
CA MET A 1 18.80 -59.94 -44.77
C MET A 1 19.12 -58.50 -44.34
N VAL A 2 19.75 -58.35 -43.16
CA VAL A 2 20.75 -57.33 -42.77
C VAL A 2 20.35 -55.85 -42.91
N VAL A 3 19.92 -55.19 -41.80
CA VAL A 3 20.60 -54.05 -41.08
C VAL A 3 19.93 -52.71 -41.40
N SER A 4 19.80 -51.67 -40.57
CA SER A 4 19.78 -51.39 -39.12
C SER A 4 19.44 -49.88 -39.01
N ASN A 5 18.70 -49.51 -37.97
CA ASN A 5 18.66 -48.22 -37.25
C ASN A 5 19.34 -46.96 -37.86
N THR A 6 18.56 -45.91 -38.16
CA THR A 6 19.02 -44.51 -38.13
C THR A 6 18.21 -43.69 -37.13
N LEU A 7 18.97 -43.01 -36.27
CA LEU A 7 18.61 -42.29 -35.06
C LEU A 7 18.02 -40.89 -35.37
N ALA A 8 17.24 -40.38 -34.41
CA ALA A 8 17.04 -38.96 -34.09
C ALA A 8 15.96 -38.14 -34.85
N THR A 9 14.80 -37.98 -34.20
CA THR A 9 14.05 -36.73 -33.99
C THR A 9 12.86 -37.09 -33.09
N GLY A 10 12.94 -36.99 -31.78
CA GLY A 10 12.85 -35.73 -31.03
C GLY A 10 11.66 -35.82 -30.06
N THR A 11 11.86 -36.54 -28.96
CA THR A 11 11.31 -36.35 -27.59
C THR A 11 10.56 -35.02 -27.34
N LEU A 12 9.49 -34.87 -26.53
CA LEU A 12 8.84 -35.67 -25.49
C LEU A 12 7.74 -34.77 -24.85
N LEU A 13 6.72 -35.40 -24.26
CA LEU A 13 5.95 -34.97 -23.06
C LEU A 13 4.99 -33.77 -23.13
N ALA A 14 3.71 -34.11 -23.03
CA ALA A 14 2.68 -33.29 -22.41
C ALA A 14 3.05 -32.94 -20.96
N LEU A 15 2.95 -31.65 -20.58
CA LEU A 15 3.04 -31.24 -19.19
C LEU A 15 1.84 -30.37 -18.81
N VAL A 16 1.15 -30.85 -17.79
CA VAL A 16 -0.05 -30.40 -17.09
C VAL A 16 -0.04 -28.89 -16.76
N LEU A 17 -1.17 -28.23 -17.02
CA LEU A 17 -1.47 -26.86 -16.61
C LEU A 17 -1.87 -26.85 -15.12
N VAL A 18 -0.89 -26.84 -14.21
CA VAL A 18 -1.15 -26.56 -12.78
C VAL A 18 -1.40 -25.07 -12.63
N VAL A 19 -2.67 -24.67 -12.58
CA VAL A 19 -3.08 -23.36 -12.10
C VAL A 19 -2.88 -23.37 -10.59
N GLY A 20 -1.70 -22.92 -10.15
CA GLY A 20 -1.38 -22.80 -8.73
C GLY A 20 -2.34 -21.82 -8.06
N MET A 21 -3.06 -22.29 -7.04
CA MET A 21 -3.74 -21.41 -6.10
C MET A 21 -2.69 -20.59 -5.35
N VAL A 22 -2.46 -19.36 -5.80
CA VAL A 22 -1.61 -18.41 -5.08
C VAL A 22 -2.31 -18.11 -3.76
N PRO A 23 -1.69 -18.37 -2.59
CA PRO A 23 -2.25 -17.90 -1.33
C PRO A 23 -2.34 -16.36 -1.41
N SER A 24 -3.54 -15.83 -1.22
CA SER A 24 -3.79 -14.40 -1.10
C SER A 24 -3.09 -13.87 0.15
N ASN A 25 -1.90 -13.28 0.00
CA ASN A 25 -1.18 -12.65 1.10
C ASN A 25 -2.02 -11.50 1.69
N PRO A 26 -2.12 -11.38 3.03
CA PRO A 26 -2.74 -10.23 3.68
C PRO A 26 -1.78 -9.03 3.65
N ALA A 27 -1.43 -8.56 2.45
CA ALA A 27 -0.56 -7.39 2.27
C ALA A 27 -1.22 -6.10 2.79
N HIS A 28 -2.57 -6.04 2.78
CA HIS A 28 -3.33 -4.88 3.24
C HIS A 28 -3.36 -4.71 4.77
N ALA A 29 -3.30 -5.79 5.56
CA ALA A 29 -3.38 -5.68 7.01
C ALA A 29 -2.05 -5.18 7.61
N ALA A 30 -0.92 -5.67 7.08
CA ALA A 30 0.41 -5.25 7.49
C ALA A 30 0.64 -3.75 7.20
N SER A 31 0.24 -3.27 6.01
CA SER A 31 0.40 -1.86 5.63
C SER A 31 -0.51 -0.91 6.42
N ALA A 32 -1.77 -1.31 6.70
CA ALA A 32 -2.70 -0.51 7.50
C ALA A 32 -2.17 -0.27 8.93
N GLN A 33 -1.63 -1.31 9.57
CA GLN A 33 -1.04 -1.20 10.89
C GLN A 33 0.19 -0.27 10.89
N GLU A 34 1.05 -0.37 9.89
CA GLU A 34 2.21 0.53 9.74
C GLU A 34 1.78 1.99 9.53
N ILE A 35 0.71 2.23 8.75
CA ILE A 35 0.14 3.57 8.58
C ILE A 35 -0.38 4.08 9.92
N ASP A 36 -1.12 3.28 10.69
CA ASP A 36 -1.66 3.70 11.99
C ASP A 36 -0.55 4.07 12.98
N ILE A 37 0.51 3.27 13.07
CA ILE A 37 1.67 3.57 13.93
C ILE A 37 2.28 4.93 13.55
N LYS A 38 2.46 5.18 12.25
CA LYS A 38 3.02 6.45 11.77
C LYS A 38 2.06 7.62 12.01
N VAL A 39 0.75 7.41 11.86
CA VAL A 39 -0.30 8.39 12.12
C VAL A 39 -0.33 8.79 13.58
N ASP A 40 -0.30 7.83 14.50
CA ASP A 40 -0.28 8.09 15.94
C ASP A 40 0.96 8.90 16.33
N ALA A 41 2.14 8.48 15.86
CA ALA A 41 3.37 9.21 16.09
C ALA A 41 3.33 10.65 15.52
N THR A 42 2.65 10.85 14.39
CA THR A 42 2.50 12.17 13.77
C THR A 42 1.56 13.07 14.57
N ILE A 43 0.48 12.50 15.12
CA ILE A 43 -0.45 13.23 16.01
C ILE A 43 0.27 13.64 17.30
N ASP A 44 1.06 12.75 17.90
CA ASP A 44 1.85 13.08 19.10
C ASP A 44 2.89 14.18 18.82
N ARG A 45 3.54 14.10 17.66
CA ARG A 45 4.43 15.16 17.19
C ARG A 45 3.68 16.47 16.95
N PHE A 46 2.48 16.43 16.39
CA PHE A 46 1.65 17.61 16.17
C PHE A 46 1.28 18.27 17.49
N TYR A 47 0.89 17.49 18.51
CA TYR A 47 0.59 18.01 19.85
C TYR A 47 1.77 18.67 20.54
N THR A 48 2.99 18.22 20.25
CA THR A 48 4.21 18.80 20.84
C THR A 48 4.77 19.97 20.02
N SER A 49 4.54 19.99 18.70
CA SER A 49 5.08 21.01 17.79
C SER A 49 4.16 22.20 17.58
N VAL A 50 2.85 22.02 17.74
CA VAL A 50 1.84 23.06 17.49
C VAL A 50 1.18 23.47 18.81
N SER A 51 1.42 24.71 19.22
CA SER A 51 0.73 25.29 20.37
C SER A 51 -0.79 25.28 20.16
N GLY A 52 -1.54 24.73 21.11
CA GLY A 52 -2.98 24.52 20.98
C GLY A 52 -3.39 23.37 20.05
N GLY A 53 -2.45 22.54 19.56
CA GLY A 53 -2.74 21.43 18.65
C GLY A 53 -3.74 20.42 19.22
N LYS A 54 -3.69 20.15 20.54
CA LYS A 54 -4.67 19.30 21.23
C LYS A 54 -6.08 19.86 21.17
N ASP A 55 -6.24 21.16 21.38
CA ASP A 55 -7.54 21.84 21.31
C ASP A 55 -8.07 21.94 19.88
N PHE A 56 -7.17 22.04 18.89
CA PHE A 56 -7.53 21.99 17.49
C PHE A 56 -8.11 20.62 17.11
N VAL A 57 -7.40 19.54 17.46
CA VAL A 57 -7.86 18.17 17.17
C VAL A 57 -9.14 17.83 17.92
N SER A 58 -9.30 18.27 19.17
CA SER A 58 -10.51 17.99 19.95
C SER A 58 -11.77 18.66 19.39
N LYS A 59 -11.63 19.79 18.71
CA LYS A 59 -12.74 20.49 18.05
C LYS A 59 -13.00 20.02 16.62
N ALA A 60 -12.04 19.33 16.00
CA ALA A 60 -12.19 18.82 14.65
C ALA A 60 -13.23 17.69 14.58
N LYS A 61 -14.04 17.67 13.52
CA LYS A 61 -14.98 16.56 13.25
C LYS A 61 -14.26 15.30 12.76
N GLY A 62 -13.11 15.49 12.13
CA GLY A 62 -12.19 14.45 11.72
C GLY A 62 -10.88 15.10 11.26
N ILE A 63 -9.80 14.33 11.28
CA ILE A 63 -8.49 14.78 10.82
C ILE A 63 -7.93 13.76 9.83
N LEU A 64 -7.51 14.22 8.66
CA LEU A 64 -6.71 13.41 7.73
C LEU A 64 -5.25 13.62 8.07
N VAL A 65 -4.56 12.55 8.45
CA VAL A 65 -3.15 12.61 8.86
C VAL A 65 -2.31 11.88 7.83
N LEU A 66 -1.36 12.59 7.22
CA LEU A 66 -0.38 12.08 6.26
C LEU A 66 1.03 12.19 6.88
N PRO A 67 1.56 11.11 7.50
CA PRO A 67 2.85 11.14 8.20
C PRO A 67 4.06 11.41 7.30
N SER A 68 3.99 10.99 6.04
CA SER A 68 5.06 11.16 5.07
C SER A 68 4.46 11.40 3.70
N VAL A 69 4.93 12.46 3.05
CA VAL A 69 4.62 12.79 1.66
C VAL A 69 5.95 12.99 0.94
N ILE A 70 6.18 12.16 -0.07
CA ILE A 70 7.37 12.15 -0.90
C ILE A 70 7.02 12.79 -2.23
N LYS A 71 7.77 13.82 -2.61
CA LYS A 71 7.64 14.46 -3.91
C LYS A 71 8.40 13.64 -4.96
N ALA A 72 7.68 13.04 -5.89
CA ALA A 72 8.23 12.31 -7.02
C ALA A 72 8.25 13.23 -8.25
N GLY A 73 9.38 13.91 -8.49
CA GLY A 73 9.65 14.59 -9.76
C GLY A 73 10.27 15.99 -9.64
N PHE A 74 11.20 16.29 -10.55
CA PHE A 74 11.67 17.64 -10.86
C PHE A 74 10.71 18.24 -11.92
N GLY A 75 9.83 19.15 -11.51
CA GLY A 75 9.08 20.03 -12.43
C GLY A 75 7.61 19.69 -12.69
N ILE A 76 7.17 18.42 -12.63
CA ILE A 76 5.76 18.03 -12.85
C ILE A 76 5.25 17.14 -11.69
N GLY A 77 4.95 17.78 -10.56
CA GLY A 77 3.70 17.56 -9.79
C GLY A 77 3.31 16.19 -9.21
N GLY A 78 4.19 15.19 -9.07
CA GLY A 78 3.84 13.95 -8.37
C GLY A 78 4.10 14.03 -6.86
N GLU A 79 3.08 13.84 -6.01
CA GLU A 79 3.25 13.66 -4.57
C GLU A 79 2.67 12.31 -4.15
N TYR A 80 3.50 11.45 -3.55
CA TYR A 80 3.09 10.17 -2.98
C TYR A 80 3.19 10.24 -1.46
N GLY A 81 2.08 10.02 -0.77
CA GLY A 81 2.02 9.92 0.67
C GLY A 81 0.81 9.12 1.07
N GLU A 82 0.94 8.36 2.15
CA GLU A 82 -0.12 7.51 2.69
C GLU A 82 -0.48 7.98 4.08
N GLY A 83 -1.72 7.77 4.48
CA GLY A 83 -2.19 8.11 5.81
C GLY A 83 -3.62 7.68 6.08
N ALA A 84 -4.17 8.19 7.17
CA ALA A 84 -5.48 7.77 7.67
C ALA A 84 -6.37 8.96 8.02
N LEU A 85 -7.66 8.81 7.72
CA LEU A 85 -8.70 9.67 8.25
C LEU A 85 -9.08 9.15 9.65
N ARG A 86 -8.97 10.04 10.63
CA ARG A 86 -9.32 9.77 12.03
C ARG A 86 -10.56 10.56 12.42
N ILE A 87 -11.55 9.86 12.96
CA ILE A 87 -12.75 10.47 13.56
C ILE A 87 -12.87 9.96 14.98
N ALA A 88 -13.03 10.87 15.94
CA ALA A 88 -13.10 10.55 17.37
C ALA A 88 -11.97 9.60 17.85
N GLY A 89 -10.76 9.80 17.34
CA GLY A 89 -9.58 9.01 17.69
C GLY A 89 -9.46 7.65 17.00
N LYS A 90 -10.40 7.25 16.15
CA LYS A 90 -10.38 5.96 15.43
C LYS A 90 -10.10 6.14 13.94
N THR A 91 -9.33 5.23 13.34
CA THR A 91 -9.19 5.16 11.88
C THR A 91 -10.52 4.76 11.27
N VAL A 92 -11.02 5.58 10.35
CA VAL A 92 -12.24 5.27 9.60
C VAL A 92 -11.94 4.91 8.14
N ASP A 93 -10.83 5.41 7.59
CA ASP A 93 -10.41 5.11 6.22
C ASP A 93 -8.92 5.43 6.03
N TYR A 94 -8.31 4.85 4.99
CA TYR A 94 -6.92 5.07 4.60
C TYR A 94 -6.85 5.74 3.22
N TYR A 95 -5.95 6.70 3.06
CA TYR A 95 -5.81 7.49 1.83
C TYR A 95 -4.37 7.48 1.33
N SER A 96 -4.21 7.56 0.00
CA SER A 96 -2.93 7.78 -0.66
C SER A 96 -3.02 8.99 -1.60
N THR A 97 -2.07 9.92 -1.54
CA THR A 97 -2.03 11.10 -2.43
C THR A 97 -1.66 10.72 -3.87
N ALA A 98 -1.00 9.58 -4.09
CA ALA A 98 -0.84 9.04 -5.43
C ALA A 98 -2.17 8.54 -6.01
N ALA A 99 -3.11 8.19 -5.14
CA ALA A 99 -4.49 7.88 -5.47
C ALA A 99 -5.42 9.10 -5.30
N ALA A 100 -4.95 10.33 -5.55
CA ALA A 100 -5.76 11.56 -5.62
C ALA A 100 -6.87 11.54 -6.72
N SER A 101 -7.33 10.36 -7.13
CA SER A 101 -8.60 10.17 -7.82
C SER A 101 -9.35 9.00 -7.20
N ILE A 102 -10.01 9.24 -6.06
CA ILE A 102 -11.35 8.71 -5.83
C ILE A 102 -12.22 9.91 -5.47
N GLY A 103 -12.59 10.67 -6.51
CA GLY A 103 -13.91 11.26 -6.52
C GLY A 103 -14.79 10.28 -7.25
N ARG A 104 -15.56 9.46 -6.52
CA ARG A 104 -16.99 9.08 -6.70
C ARG A 104 -17.51 8.51 -5.40
#